data_AF-A0A1B2EUP6-F1
#
_entry.id   AF-A0A1B2EUP6-F1
#
_cell.length_a   1.000
_cell.length_b   1.000
_cell.length_c   1.000
_cell.angle_alpha   90.00
_cell.angle_beta   90.00
_cell.angle_gamma   90.00
#
_symmetry.space_group_name_H-M   'P 1'
#
loop_
_entity.id
_entity.type
_entity.pdbx_description
1 polymer ?
#
loop_
_entity_poly.entity_id
_entity_poly.type
_entity_poly.pdbx_seq_one_letter_code
_entity_poly.pdbx_strand_id
1 'polypeptide(L)'
;MRVPAILLMGLVLSGCVSSSEPPSQPVPPANLGSTQAAPPVPPAAIPVALPPGYTRHITYSDGRFTLPDGSTVPADPNGGFTISTGAYIPPDGAGGITLPNGARCISDNARGYFCP
;
A
#
# COMPACT_ATOMS: atom_id res chain seq x y z
N MET A 1 -56.12 35.78 8.61
CA MET A 1 -56.01 34.31 8.53
C MET A 1 -55.26 33.93 7.26
N ARG A 2 -54.21 33.11 7.43
CA ARG A 2 -53.77 31.98 6.57
C ARG A 2 -53.37 32.28 5.11
N VAL A 3 -52.08 32.33 4.75
CA VAL A 3 -51.03 31.28 4.51
C VAL A 3 -50.71 31.27 2.99
N PRO A 4 -49.42 31.33 2.59
CA PRO A 4 -48.94 31.40 1.22
C PRO A 4 -48.64 30.00 0.63
N ALA A 5 -48.51 29.86 -0.70
CA ALA A 5 -47.72 28.78 -1.32
C ALA A 5 -47.71 28.90 -2.85
N ILE A 6 -46.60 29.34 -3.47
CA ILE A 6 -46.15 28.75 -4.73
C ILE A 6 -44.63 28.57 -4.65
N LEU A 7 -44.24 27.30 -4.63
CA LEU A 7 -42.89 26.77 -4.74
C LEU A 7 -42.20 27.29 -6.01
N LEU A 8 -40.91 27.63 -5.90
CA LEU A 8 -39.95 27.40 -6.97
C LEU A 8 -38.68 26.82 -6.37
N MET A 9 -38.46 25.54 -6.69
CA MET A 9 -37.23 24.80 -6.49
C MET A 9 -36.04 25.52 -7.12
N GLY A 10 -34.99 25.74 -6.34
CA GLY A 10 -33.68 26.15 -6.82
C GLY A 10 -32.61 25.56 -5.89
N LEU A 11 -32.32 24.28 -6.07
CA LEU A 11 -31.31 23.56 -5.30
C LEU A 11 -29.96 23.74 -6.00
N VAL A 12 -29.21 24.78 -5.61
CA VAL A 12 -27.81 24.95 -6.02
C VAL A 12 -26.92 24.61 -4.82
N LEU A 13 -26.19 23.50 -4.94
CA LEU A 13 -25.12 23.11 -4.04
C LEU A 13 -24.01 24.15 -4.13
N SER A 14 -23.68 24.81 -3.02
CA SER A 14 -22.42 25.53 -2.88
C SER A 14 -21.93 25.35 -1.45
N GLY A 15 -21.25 24.23 -1.22
CA GLY A 15 -20.51 24.01 0.02
C GLY A 15 -19.28 24.89 0.01
N CYS A 16 -19.28 25.92 0.86
CA CYS A 16 -18.10 26.76 1.10
C CYS A 16 -17.03 25.91 1.78
N VAL A 17 -15.90 25.68 1.09
CA VAL A 17 -14.68 25.19 1.71
C VAL A 17 -14.14 26.31 2.62
N SER A 18 -14.22 26.10 3.92
CA SER A 18 -13.58 26.98 4.90
C SER A 18 -12.17 26.42 5.12
N SER A 19 -11.18 26.99 4.43
CA SER A 19 -9.77 26.75 4.72
C SER A 19 -9.21 28.04 5.29
N SER A 20 -8.89 28.00 6.58
CA SER A 20 -8.32 29.12 7.32
C SER A 20 -6.87 29.33 6.90
N GLU A 21 -6.58 30.47 6.29
CA GLU A 21 -5.21 30.99 6.10
C GLU A 21 -4.65 31.56 7.43
N PRO A 22 -3.43 31.21 7.82
CA PRO A 22 -2.61 32.05 8.69
C PRO A 22 -1.83 33.09 7.85
N PRO A 23 -1.81 34.38 8.24
CA PRO A 23 -1.04 35.39 7.55
C PRO A 23 0.43 35.41 7.99
N SER A 24 1.27 35.77 7.02
CA SER A 24 2.56 36.44 7.16
C SER A 24 3.77 35.61 7.60
N GLN A 25 4.66 35.32 6.65
CA GLN A 25 6.06 35.68 6.86
C GLN A 25 6.77 36.11 5.56
N PRO A 26 7.49 37.26 5.56
CA PRO A 26 8.16 37.83 4.38
C PRO A 26 9.21 36.93 3.72
N VAL A 27 9.19 36.89 2.39
CA VAL A 27 10.19 36.26 1.50
C VAL A 27 11.52 37.03 1.53
N PRO A 28 12.65 36.38 1.88
CA PRO A 28 13.99 36.86 1.51
C PRO A 28 14.33 36.44 0.06
N PRO A 29 15.24 37.17 -0.60
CA PRO A 29 15.48 37.04 -2.03
C PRO A 29 16.23 35.75 -2.42
N ALA A 30 16.09 35.42 -3.71
CA ALA A 30 16.70 34.29 -4.39
C ALA A 30 18.19 34.08 -4.06
N ASN A 31 18.53 32.87 -3.62
CA ASN A 31 19.88 32.35 -3.71
C ASN A 31 19.94 31.32 -4.83
N LEU A 32 20.54 31.73 -5.95
CA LEU A 32 21.08 30.85 -6.98
C LEU A 32 22.24 30.04 -6.38
N GLY A 33 22.19 28.72 -6.56
CA GLY A 33 23.33 27.84 -6.40
C GLY A 33 23.35 27.05 -5.10
N SER A 34 22.93 25.79 -5.18
CA SER A 34 23.73 24.61 -4.78
C SER A 34 22.83 23.38 -4.86
N THR A 35 23.21 22.45 -5.72
CA THR A 35 22.75 21.06 -5.75
C THR A 35 22.55 20.53 -4.33
N GLN A 36 21.29 20.43 -3.89
CA GLN A 36 20.97 19.67 -2.69
C GLN A 36 21.11 18.20 -3.06
N ALA A 37 22.31 17.65 -2.82
CA ALA A 37 22.45 16.21 -2.68
C ALA A 37 21.55 15.81 -1.51
N ALA A 38 20.40 15.24 -1.84
CA ALA A 38 19.57 14.57 -0.85
C ALA A 38 20.47 13.60 -0.07
N PRO A 39 20.39 13.56 1.26
CA PRO A 39 21.08 12.52 2.02
C PRO A 39 20.71 11.16 1.41
N PRO A 40 21.65 10.21 1.25
CA PRO A 40 21.26 8.85 0.93
C PRO A 40 20.27 8.42 2.02
N VAL A 41 19.02 8.19 1.63
CA VAL A 41 18.05 7.53 2.48
C VAL A 41 18.75 6.24 2.92
N PRO A 42 19.01 6.03 4.23
CA PRO A 42 19.55 4.76 4.69
C PRO A 42 18.65 3.66 4.13
N PRO A 43 19.18 2.55 3.59
CA PRO A 43 18.35 1.38 3.33
C PRO A 43 17.54 1.13 4.60
N ALA A 44 16.22 1.14 4.51
CA ALA A 44 15.38 0.85 5.65
C ALA A 44 15.86 -0.47 6.24
N ALA A 45 16.43 -0.43 7.45
CA ALA A 45 16.77 -1.63 8.18
C ALA A 45 15.43 -2.30 8.53
N ILE A 46 15.02 -3.30 7.75
CA ILE A 46 13.95 -4.19 8.16
C ILE A 46 14.61 -5.47 8.65
N PRO A 47 14.91 -5.62 9.95
CA PRO A 47 14.81 -6.92 10.53
C PRO A 47 13.31 -7.16 10.74
N VAL A 48 12.58 -7.58 9.69
CA VAL A 48 11.48 -8.49 9.96
C VAL A 48 12.19 -9.74 10.42
N ALA A 49 12.37 -9.88 11.73
CA ALA A 49 12.87 -11.13 12.28
C ALA A 49 11.87 -12.20 11.82
N LEU A 50 12.31 -13.01 10.86
CA LEU A 50 11.54 -14.16 10.40
C LEU A 50 11.23 -15.02 11.64
N PRO A 51 10.01 -15.57 11.75
CA PRO A 51 9.73 -16.51 12.82
C PRO A 51 10.76 -17.65 12.79
N PRO A 52 11.21 -18.16 13.95
CA PRO A 52 12.22 -19.21 13.99
C PRO A 52 11.75 -20.44 13.19
N GLY A 53 12.61 -20.90 12.26
CA GLY A 53 12.29 -21.97 11.31
C GLY A 53 11.81 -21.51 9.94
N TYR A 54 11.68 -20.20 9.71
CA TYR A 54 11.37 -19.60 8.41
C TYR A 54 12.58 -18.82 7.88
N THR A 55 12.98 -19.06 6.64
CA THR A 55 14.16 -18.41 6.03
C THR A 55 13.82 -17.45 4.90
N ARG A 56 12.57 -17.42 4.45
CA ARG A 56 12.11 -16.64 3.30
C ARG A 56 10.83 -15.88 3.63
N HIS A 57 10.69 -14.66 3.11
CA HIS A 57 9.50 -13.82 3.24
C HIS A 57 8.97 -13.44 1.86
N ILE A 58 7.69 -13.65 1.64
CA ILE A 58 6.93 -13.10 0.52
C ILE A 58 6.17 -11.89 1.05
N THR A 59 6.43 -10.70 0.53
CA THR A 59 5.76 -9.48 0.97
C THR A 59 4.67 -9.08 -0.01
N TYR A 60 3.60 -8.48 0.50
CA TYR A 60 2.53 -7.93 -0.33
C TYR A 60 2.56 -6.40 -0.32
N SER A 61 2.57 -5.78 -1.49
CA SER A 61 2.48 -4.32 -1.66
C SER A 61 1.78 -3.99 -2.99
N ASP A 62 0.87 -3.00 -2.96
CA ASP A 62 0.27 -2.43 -4.18
C ASP A 62 -0.33 -3.45 -5.16
N GLY A 63 -1.01 -4.49 -4.64
CA GLY A 63 -1.62 -5.52 -5.49
C GLY A 63 -0.63 -6.55 -6.04
N ARG A 64 0.59 -6.59 -5.52
CA ARG A 64 1.64 -7.50 -5.97
C ARG A 64 2.31 -8.20 -4.80
N PHE A 65 2.82 -9.40 -5.06
CA PHE A 65 3.70 -10.12 -4.16
C PHE A 65 5.14 -9.97 -4.62
N THR A 66 6.03 -9.63 -3.71
CA THR A 66 7.48 -9.72 -3.92
C THR A 66 7.97 -11.04 -3.37
N LEU A 67 8.55 -11.87 -4.24
CA LEU A 67 9.08 -13.17 -3.90
C LEU A 67 10.48 -13.05 -3.28
N PRO A 68 11.00 -14.11 -2.63
CA PRO A 68 12.31 -14.07 -1.99
C PRO A 68 13.49 -14.03 -2.97
N ASP A 69 13.22 -14.20 -4.27
CA ASP A 69 14.19 -14.00 -5.37
C ASP A 69 14.20 -12.54 -5.88
N GLY A 70 13.36 -11.67 -5.31
CA GLY A 70 13.20 -10.27 -5.69
C GLY A 70 12.23 -10.06 -6.86
N SER A 71 11.69 -11.12 -7.47
CA SER A 71 10.69 -10.98 -8.52
C SER A 71 9.35 -10.50 -7.95
N THR A 72 8.56 -9.79 -8.76
CA THR A 72 7.21 -9.37 -8.36
C THR A 72 6.15 -9.98 -9.25
N VAL A 73 5.12 -10.55 -8.63
CA VAL A 73 3.99 -11.16 -9.32
C VAL A 73 2.69 -10.46 -8.93
N PRO A 74 1.73 -10.31 -9.85
CA PRO A 74 0.43 -9.76 -9.50
C PRO A 74 -0.29 -10.70 -8.52
N ALA A 75 -0.94 -10.12 -7.53
CA ALA A 75 -1.89 -10.86 -6.70
C ALA A 75 -3.14 -11.18 -7.52
N ASP A 76 -3.62 -12.39 -7.39
CA ASP A 76 -4.87 -12.83 -7.99
C ASP A 76 -6.06 -12.40 -7.10
N PRO A 77 -7.20 -11.99 -7.67
CA PRO A 77 -8.37 -11.58 -6.90
C PRO A 77 -8.90 -12.66 -5.94
N ASN A 78 -8.63 -13.93 -6.21
CA ASN A 78 -9.04 -15.05 -5.36
C ASN A 78 -8.07 -15.29 -4.18
N GLY A 79 -7.06 -14.43 -4.00
CA GLY A 79 -6.11 -14.49 -2.88
C GLY A 79 -4.85 -15.31 -3.13
N GLY A 80 -4.68 -15.83 -4.35
CA GLY A 80 -3.47 -16.54 -4.78
C GLY A 80 -2.53 -15.66 -5.61
N PHE A 81 -1.57 -16.29 -6.28
CA PHE A 81 -0.72 -15.64 -7.29
C PHE A 81 -0.10 -16.67 -8.23
N THR A 82 0.30 -16.23 -9.42
CA THR A 82 1.02 -17.07 -10.38
C THR A 82 2.51 -16.75 -10.33
N ILE A 83 3.35 -17.74 -10.09
CA ILE A 83 4.81 -17.58 -10.08
C ILE A 83 5.39 -17.59 -11.51
N SER A 84 6.65 -17.19 -11.64
CA SER A 84 7.36 -17.08 -12.94
C SER A 84 7.40 -18.38 -13.75
N THR A 85 7.29 -19.53 -13.09
CA THR A 85 7.19 -20.85 -13.76
C THR A 85 5.81 -21.14 -14.36
N GLY A 86 4.83 -20.24 -14.18
CA GLY A 86 3.45 -20.38 -14.65
C GLY A 86 2.54 -21.15 -13.69
N ALA A 87 3.05 -21.65 -12.57
CA ALA A 87 2.22 -22.33 -11.57
C ALA A 87 1.39 -21.33 -10.77
N TYR A 88 0.08 -21.61 -10.63
CA TYR A 88 -0.80 -20.86 -9.73
C TYR A 88 -0.71 -21.41 -8.31
N ILE A 89 -0.51 -20.51 -7.35
CA ILE A 89 -0.41 -20.80 -5.92
C ILE A 89 -1.68 -20.30 -5.24
N PRO A 90 -2.64 -21.19 -4.94
CA PRO A 90 -3.84 -20.81 -4.20
C PRO A 90 -3.55 -20.65 -2.71
N PRO A 91 -4.36 -19.86 -1.98
CA PRO A 91 -4.38 -19.91 -0.52
C PRO A 91 -4.81 -21.30 -0.05
N ASP A 92 -4.20 -21.79 1.04
CA ASP A 92 -4.46 -23.14 1.58
C ASP A 92 -5.78 -23.24 2.40
N GLY A 93 -6.48 -22.13 2.58
CA GLY A 93 -7.70 -22.02 3.40
C GLY A 93 -7.45 -22.03 4.91
N ALA A 94 -6.22 -22.28 5.36
CA ALA A 94 -5.79 -22.28 6.76
C ALA A 94 -4.90 -21.07 7.10
N GLY A 95 -4.92 -20.04 6.25
CA GLY A 95 -4.14 -18.82 6.43
C GLY A 95 -2.71 -18.91 5.92
N GLY A 96 -2.43 -19.77 4.94
CA GLY A 96 -1.13 -19.93 4.30
C GLY A 96 -1.24 -20.22 2.80
N ILE A 97 -0.13 -20.68 2.23
CA ILE A 97 -0.02 -21.18 0.86
C ILE A 97 0.87 -22.43 0.84
N THR A 98 0.69 -23.28 -0.18
CA THR A 98 1.60 -24.39 -0.45
C THR A 98 2.28 -24.15 -1.79
N LEU A 99 3.60 -24.04 -1.76
CA LEU A 99 4.42 -23.87 -2.95
C LEU A 99 4.50 -25.20 -3.75
N PRO A 100 4.85 -25.18 -5.05
CA PRO A 100 4.89 -26.40 -5.87
C PRO A 100 5.97 -27.39 -5.44
N ASN A 101 6.98 -26.91 -4.70
CA ASN A 101 8.00 -27.75 -4.08
C ASN A 101 7.53 -28.43 -2.78
N GLY A 102 6.26 -28.26 -2.39
CA GLY A 102 5.67 -28.81 -1.17
C GLY A 102 5.93 -28.00 0.10
N ALA A 103 6.66 -26.88 0.02
CA ALA A 103 6.88 -26.01 1.17
C ALA A 103 5.59 -25.27 1.54
N ARG A 104 5.19 -25.38 2.80
CA ARG A 104 4.05 -24.64 3.34
C ARG A 104 4.51 -23.32 3.94
N CYS A 105 3.96 -22.22 3.45
CA CYS A 105 4.18 -20.90 4.00
C CYS A 105 2.96 -20.46 4.81
N ILE A 106 3.18 -19.72 5.88
CA ILE A 106 2.13 -19.18 6.75
C ILE A 106 1.96 -17.68 6.52
N SER A 107 0.76 -17.14 6.73
CA SER A 107 0.52 -15.70 6.66
C SER A 107 1.40 -14.94 7.65
N ASP A 108 1.93 -13.80 7.21
CA ASP A 108 2.63 -12.84 8.06
C ASP A 108 1.67 -11.86 8.79
N ASN A 109 0.35 -12.02 8.61
CA ASN A 109 -0.71 -11.11 9.06
C ASN A 109 -0.71 -9.72 8.38
N ALA A 110 0.15 -9.51 7.39
CA ALA A 110 0.23 -8.31 6.54
C ALA A 110 -0.06 -8.64 5.06
N ARG A 111 -0.80 -9.73 4.82
CA ARG A 111 -1.12 -10.30 3.50
C ARG A 111 0.08 -10.91 2.76
N GLY A 112 1.26 -10.97 3.37
CA GLY A 112 2.42 -11.73 2.91
C GLY A 112 2.51 -13.12 3.54
N TYR A 113 3.63 -13.81 3.32
CA TYR A 113 3.85 -15.18 3.78
C TYR A 113 5.28 -15.44 4.25
N PHE A 114 5.43 -16.11 5.39
CA PHE A 114 6.70 -16.67 5.84
C PHE A 114 6.84 -18.10 5.34
N CYS A 115 7.94 -18.39 4.64
CA CYS A 115 8.26 -19.71 4.10
C CYS A 115 9.51 -20.30 4.79
N PRO A 116 9.55 -21.64 4.99
CA PRO A 116 10.70 -22.33 5.56
C PRO A 116 11.97 -22.11 4.73
#